data_AF-A0A1Z8Q3N6-F1
#
_entry.id   AF-A0A1Z8Q3N6-F1
#
_cell.length_a   1.000
_cell.length_b   1.000
_cell.length_c   1.000
_cell.angle_alpha   90.00
_cell.angle_beta   90.00
_cell.angle_gamma   90.00
#
_symmetry.space_group_name_H-M   'P 1'
#
loop_
_entity.id
_entity.type
_entity.pdbx_description
1 polymer ?
#
loop_
_entity_poly.entity_id
_entity_poly.type
_entity_poly.pdbx_seq_one_letter_code
_entity_poly.pdbx_strand_id
1 'polypeptide(L)'
;MFTNGNDVVFLEGMLQQITVTLTNPYSSKEYDVDDELFVNTGVYDGLGGTDTLIGTNNGDFLSIETVDNSVMMQVVTNIERFIAGDGGDVINLASNTATIGDVIITGGRGDDILWANIGNDTIAGFDGNDILDGGPGNDTLRGENDDDQIFGGAGDDFIDGGSGNDILYGGTDLGLMELDKDFVDNITFPDLQSSVNIKNLIPPGTPALGINSENLSVEYEASATLTFREGYAGYNNTLGMYSISEDGTIQMAEILWGNVKTAGFNNDYTIDLPVGENGGDFGFFIIANGNSVNNGYQNLDITGENVIEFIYDYGGANQRAATINDDGNNVSVVYNDGSTVQVLQGHHYHTTARGEDNSINWDGETHAVSGLVDLSNQDVLRIGFEDLPNLGDADYEDVMFDLDIDRIHIDASEQGNDTIIGGAGDDIIYGEAGNDLLYIGQDFDQVYGGSGADTFFYLAADSLTDKIYDFSADEGDSLNISVILSGYDPLTDAINDFVRLNDTGNDTELLINADGDAGGDFTAVAIFEGGLDETLETLITNGNVIV
;
A
#
# COMPACT_ATOMS: atom_id res chain seq x y z
N MET A 1 -17.82 38.92 13.17
CA MET A 1 -19.15 38.39 13.53
C MET A 1 -19.97 38.33 12.27
N PHE A 2 -20.29 37.12 11.83
CA PHE A 2 -21.07 36.84 10.63
C PHE A 2 -22.56 37.16 10.83
N THR A 3 -23.29 37.14 9.72
CA THR A 3 -24.71 37.42 9.58
C THR A 3 -25.32 36.40 8.60
N ASN A 4 -26.62 36.49 8.31
CA ASN A 4 -27.26 35.59 7.32
C ASN A 4 -27.06 36.08 5.87
N GLY A 5 -25.83 36.45 5.52
CA GLY A 5 -25.43 36.85 4.18
C GLY A 5 -23.92 37.13 4.13
N ASN A 6 -23.37 37.08 2.93
CA ASN A 6 -21.93 37.06 2.66
C ASN A 6 -21.13 38.10 3.47
N ASP A 7 -20.37 37.62 4.44
CA ASP A 7 -19.47 38.39 5.29
C ASP A 7 -17.99 38.04 5.03
N VAL A 8 -17.11 38.94 5.45
CA VAL A 8 -15.66 38.77 5.41
C VAL A 8 -15.11 39.06 6.80
N VAL A 9 -14.37 38.10 7.34
CA VAL A 9 -13.81 38.14 8.70
C VAL A 9 -12.31 37.83 8.64
N PHE A 10 -11.53 38.51 9.47
CA PHE A 10 -10.12 38.22 9.64
C PHE A 10 -9.92 37.20 10.77
N LEU A 11 -8.93 36.32 10.62
CA LEU A 11 -8.56 35.31 11.60
C LEU A 11 -8.05 35.98 12.89
N GLU A 12 -8.56 35.51 14.03
CA GLU A 12 -8.16 35.98 15.37
C GLU A 12 -7.04 35.09 15.93
N GLY A 13 -5.80 35.37 15.52
CA GLY A 13 -4.62 34.59 15.89
C GLY A 13 -3.78 35.16 17.04
N MET A 14 -2.98 34.32 17.68
CA MET A 14 -1.86 34.72 18.56
C MET A 14 -0.57 34.01 18.15
N LEU A 15 0.47 34.79 17.85
CA LEU A 15 1.82 34.33 17.53
C LEU A 15 2.38 33.42 18.63
N GLN A 16 2.67 32.16 18.30
CA GLN A 16 3.21 31.14 19.18
C GLN A 16 4.13 30.20 18.40
N GLN A 17 5.23 29.73 19.01
CA GLN A 17 5.91 28.54 18.51
C GLN A 17 4.96 27.35 18.64
N ILE A 18 4.63 26.73 17.51
CA ILE A 18 4.03 25.41 17.44
C ILE A 18 5.15 24.39 17.23
N THR A 19 4.98 23.20 17.82
CA THR A 19 5.68 21.98 17.43
C THR A 19 4.60 20.88 17.47
N VAL A 20 4.05 20.49 16.32
CA VAL A 20 2.94 19.54 16.22
C VAL A 20 3.11 18.66 14.98
N THR A 21 2.82 17.37 15.14
CA THR A 21 2.63 16.44 14.01
C THR A 21 1.15 16.50 13.63
N LEU A 22 0.86 16.92 12.40
CA LEU A 22 -0.48 16.84 11.81
C LEU A 22 -0.62 15.47 11.15
N THR A 23 -1.67 14.72 11.49
CA THR A 23 -2.02 13.48 10.78
C THR A 23 -3.21 13.77 9.86
N ASN A 24 -3.08 13.56 8.55
CA ASN A 24 -4.22 13.64 7.65
C ASN A 24 -5.15 12.43 7.93
N PRO A 25 -6.43 12.64 8.24
CA PRO A 25 -7.37 11.57 8.59
C PRO A 25 -7.84 10.69 7.42
N TYR A 26 -7.55 11.10 6.18
CA TYR A 26 -7.91 10.40 4.94
C TYR A 26 -6.77 9.49 4.47
N SER A 27 -5.54 10.02 4.37
CA SER A 27 -4.34 9.28 3.92
C SER A 27 -3.50 8.67 5.07
N SER A 28 -3.78 8.99 6.33
CA SER A 28 -2.95 8.68 7.51
C SER A 28 -1.52 9.29 7.48
N LYS A 29 -1.20 10.16 6.50
CA LYS A 29 0.11 10.82 6.40
C LYS A 29 0.37 11.76 7.56
N GLU A 30 1.64 11.89 7.96
CA GLU A 30 2.08 12.76 9.05
C GLU A 30 3.03 13.87 8.56
N TYR A 31 2.74 15.11 8.96
CA TYR A 31 3.53 16.30 8.64
C TYR A 31 3.90 17.06 9.92
N ASP A 32 5.20 17.21 10.18
CA ASP A 32 5.73 17.92 11.36
C ASP A 32 5.82 19.44 11.10
N VAL A 33 5.05 20.22 11.85
CA VAL A 33 5.08 21.69 11.84
C VAL A 33 5.82 22.18 13.09
N ASP A 34 7.01 22.79 12.91
CA ASP A 34 7.82 23.41 13.99
C ASP A 34 8.20 24.87 13.67
N ASP A 35 7.21 25.79 13.68
CA ASP A 35 7.41 27.21 13.37
C ASP A 35 6.62 28.18 14.29
N GLU A 36 6.92 29.49 14.22
CA GLU A 36 6.29 30.57 14.98
C GLU A 36 5.09 31.17 14.23
N LEU A 37 3.93 30.51 14.34
CA LEU A 37 2.70 30.84 13.59
C LEU A 37 1.68 31.65 14.41
N PHE A 38 0.80 32.39 13.72
CA PHE A 38 -0.40 33.02 14.27
C PHE A 38 -1.52 31.99 14.47
N VAL A 39 -1.46 31.30 15.60
CA VAL A 39 -2.40 30.22 15.92
C VAL A 39 -3.80 30.77 16.19
N ASN A 40 -4.79 30.25 15.48
CA ASN A 40 -6.19 30.61 15.65
C ASN A 40 -6.65 30.43 17.11
N THR A 41 -7.34 31.46 17.62
CA THR A 41 -7.99 31.46 18.94
C THR A 41 -9.50 31.71 18.87
N GLY A 42 -10.03 31.92 17.66
CA GLY A 42 -11.43 32.20 17.38
C GLY A 42 -12.27 30.96 17.07
N VAL A 43 -13.58 31.14 17.13
CA VAL A 43 -14.59 30.18 16.65
C VAL A 43 -15.46 30.91 15.61
N TYR A 44 -15.61 30.30 14.44
CA TYR A 44 -16.26 30.87 13.27
C TYR A 44 -17.49 30.04 12.87
N ASP A 45 -18.63 30.72 12.80
CA ASP A 45 -19.89 30.22 12.26
C ASP A 45 -20.39 31.28 11.28
N GLY A 46 -20.28 31.00 9.97
CA GLY A 46 -20.74 31.91 8.92
C GLY A 46 -22.26 32.03 8.83
N LEU A 47 -23.01 31.14 9.48
CA LEU A 47 -24.47 31.03 9.50
C LEU A 47 -25.11 30.71 8.14
N GLY A 48 -24.86 31.51 7.11
CA GLY A 48 -25.37 31.24 5.77
C GLY A 48 -25.27 32.44 4.84
N GLY A 49 -24.61 32.22 3.72
CA GLY A 49 -24.27 33.22 2.73
C GLY A 49 -23.26 32.62 1.76
N THR A 50 -22.15 33.32 1.57
CA THR A 50 -20.89 32.74 1.12
C THR A 50 -19.83 33.55 1.83
N ASP A 51 -19.22 32.94 2.82
CA ASP A 51 -18.52 33.60 3.91
C ASP A 51 -17.01 33.36 3.80
N THR A 52 -16.22 34.40 4.06
CA THR A 52 -14.77 34.37 3.85
C THR A 52 -14.02 34.63 5.15
N LEU A 53 -13.12 33.71 5.51
CA LEU A 53 -12.10 33.88 6.53
C LEU A 53 -10.77 34.23 5.86
N ILE A 54 -10.08 35.26 6.35
CA ILE A 54 -8.81 35.74 5.82
C ILE A 54 -7.76 35.74 6.94
N GLY A 55 -6.59 35.13 6.72
CA GLY A 55 -5.43 35.21 7.60
C GLY A 55 -4.73 36.58 7.51
N THR A 56 -3.41 36.58 7.64
CA THR A 56 -2.60 37.79 7.82
C THR A 56 -1.60 38.01 6.68
N ASN A 57 -0.36 38.36 7.00
CA ASN A 57 0.78 38.53 6.09
C ASN A 57 2.05 37.93 6.74
N ASN A 58 1.86 36.95 7.62
CA ASN A 58 2.86 36.08 8.22
C ASN A 58 2.13 34.79 8.60
N GLY A 59 2.83 33.65 8.57
CA GLY A 59 2.26 32.33 8.79
C GLY A 59 1.21 32.25 9.91
N ASP A 60 0.01 31.82 9.57
CA ASP A 60 -1.17 31.59 10.37
C ASP A 60 -1.41 30.07 10.52
N PHE A 61 -2.06 29.66 11.62
CA PHE A 61 -2.43 28.25 11.83
C PHE A 61 -3.91 28.13 12.15
N LEU A 62 -4.65 27.48 11.27
CA LEU A 62 -6.07 27.17 11.39
C LEU A 62 -6.29 25.66 11.29
N SER A 63 -7.06 25.10 12.22
CA SER A 63 -7.66 23.78 12.05
C SER A 63 -9.17 23.84 12.26
N ILE A 64 -9.91 23.00 11.51
CA ILE A 64 -11.37 22.85 11.63
C ILE A 64 -11.81 22.45 13.05
N GLU A 65 -10.98 21.68 13.76
CA GLU A 65 -11.23 21.18 15.11
C GLU A 65 -10.10 21.57 16.07
N THR A 66 -10.43 21.76 17.35
CA THR A 66 -9.46 22.01 18.42
C THR A 66 -9.77 21.17 19.65
N VAL A 67 -8.75 20.84 20.44
CA VAL A 67 -8.89 20.14 21.71
C VAL A 67 -8.96 21.15 22.86
N ASP A 68 -10.16 21.39 23.41
CA ASP A 68 -10.30 22.09 24.70
C ASP A 68 -10.67 21.11 25.81
N ASN A 69 -9.88 21.10 26.89
CA ASN A 69 -10.09 20.21 28.06
C ASN A 69 -10.32 18.72 27.71
N SER A 70 -9.63 18.21 26.68
CA SER A 70 -9.80 16.84 26.13
C SER A 70 -11.16 16.58 25.47
N VAL A 71 -11.83 17.62 24.98
CA VAL A 71 -13.02 17.55 24.13
C VAL A 71 -12.66 18.12 22.76
N MET A 72 -12.89 17.34 21.69
CA MET A 72 -12.84 17.87 20.32
C MET A 72 -13.99 18.85 20.13
N MET A 73 -13.67 20.06 19.68
CA MET A 73 -14.64 21.07 19.30
C MET A 73 -14.35 21.55 17.88
N GLN A 74 -15.32 21.40 16.98
CA GLN A 74 -15.31 22.07 15.69
C GLN A 74 -15.34 23.59 15.92
N VAL A 75 -14.34 24.30 15.39
CA VAL A 75 -14.19 25.76 15.50
C VAL A 75 -14.45 26.50 14.19
N VAL A 76 -14.60 25.79 13.08
CA VAL A 76 -14.99 26.34 11.78
C VAL A 76 -16.28 25.66 11.30
N THR A 77 -17.32 26.45 11.04
CA THR A 77 -18.63 25.99 10.56
C THR A 77 -19.22 26.99 9.56
N ASN A 78 -19.86 26.50 8.48
CA ASN A 78 -20.52 27.34 7.46
C ASN A 78 -19.57 28.44 6.90
N ILE A 79 -18.33 28.10 6.55
CA ILE A 79 -17.37 29.01 5.91
C ILE A 79 -16.92 28.33 4.62
N GLU A 80 -17.22 28.95 3.48
CA GLU A 80 -16.94 28.35 2.16
C GLU A 80 -15.66 28.90 1.51
N ARG A 81 -15.01 29.90 2.13
CA ARG A 81 -13.80 30.54 1.57
C ARG A 81 -12.74 30.83 2.61
N PHE A 82 -11.52 30.40 2.33
CA PHE A 82 -10.32 30.62 3.12
C PHE A 82 -9.28 31.31 2.24
N ILE A 83 -8.64 32.33 2.78
CA ILE A 83 -7.52 33.04 2.15
C ILE A 83 -6.44 33.11 3.24
N ALA A 84 -5.33 32.41 3.05
CA ALA A 84 -4.28 32.28 4.03
C ALA A 84 -3.53 33.62 4.17
N GLY A 85 -2.74 34.04 3.16
CA GLY A 85 -2.21 35.40 3.09
C GLY A 85 -0.87 35.56 2.39
N ASP A 86 0.13 35.99 3.17
CA ASP A 86 1.56 35.86 2.83
C ASP A 86 2.24 35.21 4.05
N GLY A 87 3.28 34.41 3.84
CA GLY A 87 3.97 33.59 4.84
C GLY A 87 3.42 32.17 4.88
N GLY A 88 4.27 31.18 5.19
CA GLY A 88 3.87 29.77 5.23
C GLY A 88 2.77 29.50 6.25
N ASP A 89 1.58 29.23 5.73
CA ASP A 89 0.32 29.10 6.43
C ASP A 89 -0.08 27.63 6.56
N VAL A 90 -0.83 27.29 7.62
CA VAL A 90 -1.41 25.96 7.80
C VAL A 90 -2.93 26.07 7.90
N ILE A 91 -3.63 25.55 6.89
CA ILE A 91 -5.08 25.43 6.84
C ILE A 91 -5.43 23.94 6.79
N ASN A 92 -5.72 23.36 7.96
CA ASN A 92 -6.11 21.96 8.10
C ASN A 92 -7.63 21.84 8.32
N LEU A 93 -8.38 21.59 7.25
CA LEU A 93 -9.82 21.34 7.31
C LEU A 93 -10.19 19.85 7.29
N ALA A 94 -9.19 18.97 7.17
CA ALA A 94 -9.38 17.53 7.07
C ALA A 94 -9.88 16.95 8.40
N SER A 95 -11.01 16.26 8.37
CA SER A 95 -11.59 15.59 9.55
C SER A 95 -12.53 14.44 9.15
N ASN A 96 -12.49 13.36 9.93
CA ASN A 96 -13.47 12.27 9.88
C ASN A 96 -14.70 12.53 10.78
N THR A 97 -14.73 13.64 11.54
CA THR A 97 -15.81 13.99 12.48
C THR A 97 -16.48 15.33 12.20
N ALA A 98 -15.84 16.20 11.41
CA ALA A 98 -16.34 17.50 10.99
C ALA A 98 -16.28 17.63 9.45
N THR A 99 -17.25 18.34 8.89
CA THR A 99 -17.25 18.80 7.50
C THR A 99 -17.89 20.18 7.46
N ILE A 100 -17.53 20.98 6.46
CA ILE A 100 -18.18 22.24 6.13
C ILE A 100 -18.71 22.27 4.69
N GLY A 101 -18.60 21.16 3.96
CA GLY A 101 -18.94 21.02 2.54
C GLY A 101 -17.92 21.72 1.64
N ASP A 102 -18.27 21.89 0.36
CA ASP A 102 -17.44 22.51 -0.67
C ASP A 102 -16.78 23.84 -0.21
N VAL A 103 -15.45 23.90 -0.19
CA VAL A 103 -14.64 25.08 0.16
C VAL A 103 -13.78 25.58 -1.00
N ILE A 104 -13.36 26.84 -0.90
CA ILE A 104 -12.30 27.43 -1.72
C ILE A 104 -11.19 27.89 -0.81
N ILE A 105 -10.00 27.31 -0.95
CA ILE A 105 -8.78 27.68 -0.23
C ILE A 105 -7.84 28.43 -1.18
N THR A 106 -7.07 29.34 -0.63
CA THR A 106 -6.03 30.11 -1.33
C THR A 106 -4.91 30.30 -0.33
N GLY A 107 -3.72 29.79 -0.63
CA GLY A 107 -2.50 29.98 0.16
C GLY A 107 -2.02 31.42 0.07
N GLY A 108 -1.06 31.65 -0.81
CA GLY A 108 -0.80 32.97 -1.39
C GLY A 108 0.68 33.29 -1.58
N ARG A 109 1.49 33.11 -0.53
CA ARG A 109 2.95 33.22 -0.61
C ARG A 109 3.63 32.45 0.52
N GLY A 110 4.70 31.74 0.18
CA GLY A 110 5.47 30.95 1.12
C GLY A 110 4.87 29.55 1.25
N ASP A 111 5.68 28.66 1.79
CA ASP A 111 5.45 27.22 1.80
C ASP A 111 4.24 26.87 2.69
N ASP A 112 3.08 26.60 2.08
CA ASP A 112 1.78 26.43 2.73
C ASP A 112 1.39 24.94 2.89
N ILE A 113 0.60 24.62 3.92
CA ILE A 113 -0.04 23.30 4.10
C ILE A 113 -1.57 23.49 4.07
N LEU A 114 -2.19 23.09 2.96
CA LEU A 114 -3.60 23.36 2.65
C LEU A 114 -4.36 22.04 2.45
N TRP A 115 -5.01 21.55 3.51
CA TRP A 115 -5.86 20.35 3.46
C TRP A 115 -7.32 20.76 3.54
N ALA A 116 -8.12 20.33 2.56
CA ALA A 116 -9.56 20.56 2.53
C ALA A 116 -10.32 19.44 3.26
N ASN A 117 -11.60 19.21 2.94
CA ASN A 117 -12.47 18.37 3.77
C ASN A 117 -13.17 17.27 2.96
N ILE A 118 -14.38 16.86 3.34
CA ILE A 118 -15.26 16.09 2.46
C ILE A 118 -16.18 17.09 1.75
N GLY A 119 -15.96 17.29 0.45
CA GLY A 119 -16.62 18.29 -0.38
C GLY A 119 -16.06 18.26 -1.80
N ASN A 120 -16.62 19.03 -2.74
CA ASN A 120 -15.94 19.29 -4.03
C ASN A 120 -15.20 20.61 -3.91
N ASP A 121 -13.95 20.54 -3.48
CA ASP A 121 -13.15 21.63 -2.98
C ASP A 121 -12.30 22.27 -4.10
N THR A 122 -11.77 23.47 -3.86
CA THR A 122 -10.87 24.15 -4.80
C THR A 122 -9.72 24.79 -4.04
N ILE A 123 -8.50 24.33 -4.29
CA ILE A 123 -7.28 24.79 -3.62
C ILE A 123 -6.36 25.44 -4.66
N ALA A 124 -5.69 26.52 -4.27
CA ALA A 124 -4.62 27.14 -5.05
C ALA A 124 -3.50 27.60 -4.10
N GLY A 125 -2.29 27.09 -4.31
CA GLY A 125 -1.09 27.40 -3.53
C GLY A 125 -0.59 28.83 -3.75
N PHE A 126 -0.14 29.12 -4.97
CA PHE A 126 0.36 30.39 -5.54
C PHE A 126 1.89 30.54 -5.68
N ASP A 127 2.57 31.23 -4.74
CA ASP A 127 4.02 31.47 -4.79
C ASP A 127 4.67 30.69 -3.61
N GLY A 128 5.10 29.43 -3.73
CA GLY A 128 5.60 28.66 -2.58
C GLY A 128 5.90 27.20 -2.91
N ASN A 129 6.55 26.48 -2.00
CA ASN A 129 6.66 25.02 -2.07
C ASN A 129 5.54 24.40 -1.21
N ASP A 130 4.35 24.25 -1.79
CA ASP A 130 3.11 23.98 -1.06
C ASP A 130 2.77 22.48 -0.96
N ILE A 131 1.94 22.14 0.04
CA ILE A 131 1.39 20.79 0.25
C ILE A 131 -0.14 20.90 0.23
N LEU A 132 -0.74 20.42 -0.85
CA LEU A 132 -2.18 20.49 -1.12
C LEU A 132 -2.82 19.10 -1.01
N ASP A 133 -3.94 18.99 -0.30
CA ASP A 133 -4.72 17.75 -0.16
C ASP A 133 -6.21 18.10 -0.31
N GLY A 134 -6.85 17.61 -1.38
CA GLY A 134 -8.27 17.82 -1.64
C GLY A 134 -9.15 17.06 -0.65
N GLY A 135 -8.89 15.77 -0.53
CA GLY A 135 -9.61 14.87 0.36
C GLY A 135 -10.67 14.05 -0.42
N PRO A 136 -11.76 13.63 0.22
CA PRO A 136 -12.82 12.89 -0.48
C PRO A 136 -13.81 13.82 -1.19
N GLY A 137 -13.70 13.88 -2.52
CA GLY A 137 -14.35 14.88 -3.36
C GLY A 137 -14.04 14.72 -4.84
N ASN A 138 -14.68 15.52 -5.69
CA ASN A 138 -14.21 15.80 -7.05
C ASN A 138 -13.61 17.23 -7.04
N ASP A 139 -12.32 17.32 -6.84
CA ASP A 139 -11.62 18.53 -6.42
C ASP A 139 -10.93 19.25 -7.58
N THR A 140 -10.42 20.45 -7.30
CA THR A 140 -9.64 21.26 -8.26
C THR A 140 -8.47 21.90 -7.54
N LEU A 141 -7.29 21.34 -7.75
CA LEU A 141 -6.05 21.69 -7.06
C LEU A 141 -5.08 22.36 -8.04
N ARG A 142 -4.43 23.45 -7.61
CA ARG A 142 -3.34 24.09 -8.34
C ARG A 142 -2.18 24.45 -7.42
N GLY A 143 -0.96 24.08 -7.79
CA GLY A 143 0.25 24.57 -7.15
C GLY A 143 0.54 26.02 -7.55
N GLU A 144 0.79 26.20 -8.84
CA GLU A 144 1.10 27.40 -9.62
C GLU A 144 2.59 27.77 -9.78
N ASN A 145 3.36 28.10 -8.73
CA ASN A 145 4.78 28.46 -8.86
C ASN A 145 5.64 27.97 -7.69
N ASP A 146 6.86 27.50 -8.03
CA ASP A 146 7.85 26.82 -7.17
C ASP A 146 7.44 25.34 -6.92
N ASP A 147 8.22 24.52 -6.18
CA ASP A 147 8.08 23.04 -6.25
C ASP A 147 7.02 22.48 -5.27
N ASP A 148 5.91 21.96 -5.80
CA ASP A 148 4.70 21.59 -5.04
C ASP A 148 4.49 20.09 -4.80
N GLN A 149 3.68 19.74 -3.80
CA GLN A 149 3.14 18.38 -3.55
C GLN A 149 1.62 18.42 -3.51
N ILE A 150 0.96 17.69 -4.42
CA ILE A 150 -0.50 17.74 -4.58
C ILE A 150 -1.11 16.34 -4.54
N PHE A 151 -2.09 16.15 -3.67
CA PHE A 151 -2.89 14.94 -3.53
C PHE A 151 -4.35 15.28 -3.85
N GLY A 152 -4.91 14.70 -4.92
CA GLY A 152 -6.34 14.82 -5.24
C GLY A 152 -7.17 14.27 -4.09
N GLY A 153 -7.16 12.94 -3.98
CA GLY A 153 -7.68 12.23 -2.83
C GLY A 153 -8.56 11.06 -3.24
N ALA A 154 -9.89 11.26 -3.21
CA ALA A 154 -10.85 10.21 -3.55
C ALA A 154 -12.10 10.77 -4.26
N GLY A 155 -12.04 10.79 -5.59
CA GLY A 155 -13.10 11.07 -6.56
C GLY A 155 -12.45 11.41 -7.90
N ASP A 156 -13.19 11.93 -8.90
CA ASP A 156 -12.55 12.34 -10.17
C ASP A 156 -12.00 13.78 -10.04
N ASP A 157 -10.69 13.91 -9.90
CA ASP A 157 -9.99 15.14 -9.52
C ASP A 157 -9.34 15.88 -10.71
N PHE A 158 -9.13 17.19 -10.54
CA PHE A 158 -8.37 18.02 -11.46
C PHE A 158 -7.15 18.61 -10.76
N ILE A 159 -5.96 18.27 -11.24
CA ILE A 159 -4.66 18.65 -10.67
C ILE A 159 -3.83 19.37 -11.73
N ASP A 160 -3.18 20.46 -11.34
CA ASP A 160 -2.38 21.36 -12.19
C ASP A 160 -1.19 21.83 -11.36
N GLY A 161 -0.04 21.17 -11.48
CA GLY A 161 1.19 21.49 -10.72
C GLY A 161 1.62 22.93 -11.01
N GLY A 162 1.98 23.17 -12.27
CA GLY A 162 2.08 24.50 -12.85
C GLY A 162 3.48 24.86 -13.32
N SER A 163 4.35 25.26 -12.39
CA SER A 163 5.76 25.55 -12.70
C SER A 163 6.66 25.40 -11.47
N GLY A 164 7.36 24.28 -11.44
CA GLY A 164 8.07 23.73 -10.30
C GLY A 164 8.63 22.37 -10.72
N ASN A 165 9.18 21.61 -9.79
CA ASN A 165 9.46 20.18 -10.01
C ASN A 165 8.48 19.44 -9.09
N ASP A 166 7.26 19.24 -9.57
CA ASP A 166 6.10 18.95 -8.74
C ASP A 166 5.94 17.45 -8.50
N ILE A 167 5.25 17.08 -7.41
CA ILE A 167 4.87 15.68 -7.14
C ILE A 167 3.35 15.59 -7.02
N LEU A 168 2.73 14.96 -8.02
CA LEU A 168 1.29 14.99 -8.25
C LEU A 168 0.69 13.58 -8.15
N TYR A 169 -0.35 13.44 -7.35
CA TYR A 169 -1.07 12.18 -7.13
C TYR A 169 -2.56 12.39 -7.35
N GLY A 170 -3.18 11.62 -8.25
CA GLY A 170 -4.64 11.57 -8.38
C GLY A 170 -5.29 11.11 -7.08
N GLY A 171 -4.83 9.96 -6.58
CA GLY A 171 -5.25 9.41 -5.29
C GLY A 171 -4.69 10.13 -4.05
N THR A 172 -5.08 9.63 -2.87
CA THR A 172 -4.57 10.05 -1.53
C THR A 172 -3.05 9.89 -1.28
N ASP A 173 -2.25 9.57 -2.31
CA ASP A 173 -0.97 8.85 -2.23
C ASP A 173 -1.11 7.67 -1.27
N LEU A 174 -1.59 6.54 -1.79
CA LEU A 174 -1.59 5.25 -1.10
C LEU A 174 -0.17 4.69 -0.96
N GLY A 175 0.77 5.56 -0.56
CA GLY A 175 2.18 5.36 -0.42
C GLY A 175 2.71 4.33 -1.40
N LEU A 176 3.31 4.80 -2.51
CA LEU A 176 4.28 3.99 -3.27
C LEU A 176 5.57 3.73 -2.46
N MET A 177 5.39 3.29 -1.20
CA MET A 177 5.85 1.95 -0.85
C MET A 177 5.73 1.00 -2.06
N GLU A 178 6.82 0.96 -2.82
CA GLU A 178 7.68 -0.21 -2.65
C GLU A 178 7.56 -0.70 -1.20
N LEU A 179 6.62 -1.62 -0.98
CA LEU A 179 6.44 -2.31 0.28
C LEU A 179 7.70 -3.15 0.38
N ASP A 180 8.69 -2.58 1.08
CA ASP A 180 10.11 -2.84 0.89
C ASP A 180 10.36 -4.34 0.77
N LYS A 181 10.69 -4.78 -0.45
CA LYS A 181 10.78 -6.21 -0.79
C LYS A 181 12.02 -6.85 -0.19
N ASP A 182 12.89 -6.06 0.43
CA ASP A 182 13.83 -6.61 1.37
C ASP A 182 13.07 -7.16 2.59
N PHE A 183 13.33 -8.42 2.93
CA PHE A 183 13.49 -8.76 4.34
C PHE A 183 14.64 -7.88 4.89
N VAL A 184 14.38 -6.61 5.24
CA VAL A 184 15.37 -5.65 5.78
C VAL A 184 15.73 -6.01 7.23
N ASP A 185 16.34 -7.17 7.40
CA ASP A 185 17.53 -7.20 8.22
C ASP A 185 18.54 -8.10 7.54
N ASN A 186 19.68 -7.53 7.19
CA ASN A 186 20.81 -8.26 6.63
C ASN A 186 21.50 -9.00 7.80
N ILE A 187 20.80 -10.00 8.36
CA ILE A 187 21.21 -10.76 9.55
C ILE A 187 22.40 -11.64 9.18
N THR A 188 23.57 -11.00 9.14
CA THR A 188 24.83 -11.68 9.37
C THR A 188 24.83 -12.13 10.83
N PHE A 189 24.29 -13.33 11.09
CA PHE A 189 24.21 -13.91 12.43
C PHE A 189 25.59 -13.85 13.11
N PRO A 190 25.73 -13.14 14.25
CA PRO A 190 26.97 -13.19 15.03
C PRO A 190 27.14 -14.60 15.63
N ASP A 191 28.37 -14.96 16.02
CA ASP A 191 28.56 -16.23 16.70
C ASP A 191 27.79 -16.29 18.04
N LEU A 192 27.52 -17.52 18.49
CA LEU A 192 26.63 -17.99 19.57
C LEU A 192 26.81 -17.36 20.98
N GLN A 193 27.40 -16.17 21.14
CA GLN A 193 27.66 -15.54 22.44
C GLN A 193 27.25 -14.06 22.59
N SER A 194 26.48 -13.46 21.67
CA SER A 194 25.92 -12.11 21.86
C SER A 194 24.46 -11.97 21.45
N SER A 195 23.60 -11.70 22.44
CA SER A 195 22.15 -11.48 22.31
C SER A 195 21.79 -10.15 21.64
N VAL A 196 20.79 -10.16 20.75
CA VAL A 196 20.04 -8.98 20.29
C VAL A 196 18.77 -8.83 21.14
N ASN A 197 18.23 -7.61 21.26
CA ASN A 197 17.11 -7.27 22.15
C ASN A 197 15.98 -6.63 21.33
N ILE A 198 14.88 -7.35 21.14
CA ILE A 198 13.85 -7.09 20.11
C ILE A 198 12.71 -6.18 20.64
N LYS A 199 12.94 -5.45 21.74
CA LYS A 199 11.89 -4.78 22.52
C LYS A 199 11.28 -3.49 21.93
N ASN A 200 11.50 -3.23 20.66
CA ASN A 200 11.01 -2.03 19.94
C ASN A 200 9.92 -2.32 18.91
N LEU A 201 9.51 -3.58 18.71
CA LEU A 201 8.29 -3.90 17.97
C LEU A 201 7.10 -3.88 18.95
N ILE A 202 6.26 -2.85 18.83
CA ILE A 202 5.11 -2.61 19.73
C ILE A 202 3.86 -3.32 19.18
N PRO A 203 3.11 -4.07 20.01
CA PRO A 203 1.96 -4.88 19.57
C PRO A 203 0.61 -4.17 19.92
N PRO A 204 -0.59 -4.79 19.79
CA PRO A 204 -1.69 -4.23 18.98
C PRO A 204 -2.78 -3.52 19.82
N GLY A 205 -3.74 -2.89 19.13
CA GLY A 205 -4.90 -2.23 19.75
C GLY A 205 -5.14 -0.78 19.32
N THR A 206 -4.32 -0.26 18.42
CA THR A 206 -4.53 1.00 17.69
C THR A 206 -5.19 0.73 16.33
N PRO A 207 -5.92 1.70 15.75
CA PRO A 207 -6.43 1.58 14.38
C PRO A 207 -5.26 1.39 13.41
N ALA A 208 -5.37 0.44 12.49
CA ALA A 208 -4.50 0.41 11.32
C ALA A 208 -5.10 1.34 10.26
N LEU A 209 -4.30 2.27 9.75
CA LEU A 209 -4.54 2.99 8.49
C LEU A 209 -5.84 3.81 8.36
N GLY A 210 -6.38 4.36 9.45
CA GLY A 210 -7.38 5.46 9.39
C GLY A 210 -8.80 5.15 8.85
N ILE A 211 -9.00 4.05 8.11
CA ILE A 211 -10.25 3.78 7.39
C ILE A 211 -11.39 3.36 8.34
N ASN A 212 -12.59 3.89 8.09
CA ASN A 212 -13.81 3.52 8.79
C ASN A 212 -14.27 2.10 8.38
N SER A 213 -14.57 1.23 9.34
CA SER A 213 -14.85 -0.20 9.12
C SER A 213 -16.12 -0.52 8.30
N GLU A 214 -16.88 0.48 7.86
CA GLU A 214 -18.04 0.31 6.97
C GLU A 214 -17.71 0.62 5.49
N ASN A 215 -16.52 1.19 5.20
CA ASN A 215 -16.04 1.53 3.85
C ASN A 215 -14.86 0.64 3.40
N LEU A 216 -14.52 -0.41 4.14
CA LEU A 216 -13.42 -1.32 3.82
C LEU A 216 -13.94 -2.75 3.62
N SER A 217 -13.96 -3.22 2.38
CA SER A 217 -14.04 -4.66 2.07
C SER A 217 -12.69 -5.15 1.58
N VAL A 218 -11.72 -5.30 2.51
CA VAL A 218 -10.52 -6.08 2.25
C VAL A 218 -10.88 -7.55 2.43
N GLU A 219 -11.00 -8.28 1.32
CA GLU A 219 -10.93 -9.73 1.35
C GLU A 219 -9.44 -10.12 1.47
N TYR A 220 -9.04 -10.55 2.66
CA TYR A 220 -7.70 -11.04 2.95
C TYR A 220 -7.49 -12.45 2.37
N GLU A 221 -7.48 -12.60 1.04
CA GLU A 221 -6.90 -13.77 0.38
C GLU A 221 -5.37 -13.62 0.35
N ALA A 222 -4.75 -13.72 1.53
CA ALA A 222 -3.30 -13.86 1.66
C ALA A 222 -2.89 -15.27 1.21
N SER A 223 -2.94 -15.52 -0.09
CA SER A 223 -2.45 -16.77 -0.66
C SER A 223 -0.92 -16.77 -0.75
N ALA A 224 -0.33 -17.96 -0.73
CA ALA A 224 1.10 -18.14 -0.88
C ALA A 224 1.38 -19.33 -1.79
N THR A 225 2.37 -19.20 -2.66
CA THR A 225 2.87 -20.29 -3.49
C THR A 225 3.96 -21.05 -2.75
N LEU A 226 3.68 -22.30 -2.42
CA LEU A 226 4.58 -23.20 -1.72
C LEU A 226 5.25 -24.17 -2.71
N THR A 227 6.56 -24.02 -2.94
CA THR A 227 7.33 -24.89 -3.83
C THR A 227 8.16 -25.88 -3.03
N PHE A 228 7.83 -27.18 -3.08
CA PHE A 228 8.64 -28.21 -2.44
C PHE A 228 9.98 -28.37 -3.14
N ARG A 229 11.07 -27.96 -2.48
CA ARG A 229 12.41 -28.00 -3.06
C ARG A 229 13.05 -29.38 -3.01
N GLU A 230 12.68 -30.23 -2.05
CA GLU A 230 13.20 -31.60 -1.94
C GLU A 230 12.10 -32.62 -1.56
N GLY A 231 12.17 -33.81 -2.16
CA GLY A 231 11.05 -34.78 -2.16
C GLY A 231 11.44 -36.21 -1.76
N TYR A 232 12.61 -36.40 -1.16
CA TYR A 232 13.14 -37.74 -0.87
C TYR A 232 12.72 -38.31 0.49
N ALA A 233 12.29 -37.46 1.44
CA ALA A 233 11.63 -37.77 2.72
C ALA A 233 11.15 -39.24 2.82
N GLY A 234 11.84 -40.05 3.63
CA GLY A 234 11.62 -41.49 3.69
C GLY A 234 10.22 -41.92 4.19
N TYR A 235 9.48 -41.00 4.83
CA TYR A 235 8.40 -41.31 5.76
C TYR A 235 7.10 -40.54 5.50
N ASN A 236 6.00 -41.01 6.11
CA ASN A 236 4.66 -40.42 5.99
C ASN A 236 4.54 -39.17 6.88
N ASN A 237 5.41 -38.19 6.66
CA ASN A 237 5.44 -36.94 7.43
C ASN A 237 4.30 -36.03 6.97
N THR A 238 3.63 -35.41 7.93
CA THR A 238 2.49 -34.54 7.67
C THR A 238 2.92 -33.10 7.85
N LEU A 239 2.80 -32.27 6.81
CA LEU A 239 2.94 -30.83 6.90
C LEU A 239 1.57 -30.20 7.11
N GLY A 240 1.51 -29.25 8.03
CA GLY A 240 0.36 -28.39 8.24
C GLY A 240 0.78 -26.98 8.59
N MET A 241 -0.21 -26.11 8.68
CA MET A 241 -0.11 -24.70 9.05
C MET A 241 -1.06 -24.39 10.21
N TYR A 242 -0.80 -23.33 10.96
CA TYR A 242 -1.64 -22.94 12.08
C TYR A 242 -1.60 -21.43 12.31
N SER A 243 -2.68 -20.91 12.88
CA SER A 243 -2.84 -19.52 13.27
C SER A 243 -2.71 -19.33 14.77
N ILE A 244 -2.14 -18.21 15.19
CA ILE A 244 -1.80 -17.92 16.59
C ILE A 244 -2.47 -16.61 17.00
N SER A 245 -3.22 -16.63 18.09
CA SER A 245 -3.73 -15.42 18.73
C SER A 245 -2.61 -14.61 19.39
N GLU A 246 -2.90 -13.35 19.70
CA GLU A 246 -1.99 -12.46 20.41
C GLU A 246 -1.44 -13.04 21.73
N ASP A 247 -2.21 -13.88 22.44
CA ASP A 247 -1.80 -14.53 23.69
C ASP A 247 -1.02 -15.84 23.50
N GLY A 248 -0.68 -16.21 22.25
CA GLY A 248 0.07 -17.42 21.91
C GLY A 248 -0.79 -18.69 21.77
N THR A 249 -2.12 -18.57 21.82
CA THR A 249 -3.03 -19.72 21.65
C THR A 249 -3.20 -20.06 20.17
N ILE A 250 -3.09 -21.34 19.81
CA ILE A 250 -3.45 -21.79 18.45
C ILE A 250 -4.96 -21.62 18.25
N GLN A 251 -5.39 -20.78 17.29
CA GLN A 251 -6.79 -20.54 16.98
C GLN A 251 -7.34 -21.60 16.01
N MET A 252 -6.59 -21.88 14.95
CA MET A 252 -6.92 -22.85 13.89
C MET A 252 -5.64 -23.57 13.45
N ALA A 253 -5.78 -24.80 12.94
CA ALA A 253 -4.70 -25.54 12.31
C ALA A 253 -5.24 -26.34 11.12
N GLU A 254 -4.44 -26.52 10.08
CA GLU A 254 -4.80 -27.25 8.85
C GLU A 254 -3.69 -28.21 8.43
N ILE A 255 -4.07 -29.35 7.86
CA ILE A 255 -3.15 -30.30 7.23
C ILE A 255 -3.09 -30.00 5.72
N LEU A 256 -2.03 -29.34 5.28
CA LEU A 256 -1.79 -29.09 3.86
C LEU A 256 -1.46 -30.40 3.12
N TRP A 257 -0.58 -31.23 3.70
CA TRP A 257 -0.26 -32.55 3.15
C TRP A 257 -0.14 -33.61 4.25
N GLY A 258 -1.13 -34.50 4.30
CA GLY A 258 -1.10 -35.71 5.14
C GLY A 258 0.09 -36.65 4.87
N ASN A 259 0.76 -36.49 3.72
CA ASN A 259 2.05 -37.08 3.40
C ASN A 259 2.80 -36.17 2.40
N VAL A 260 3.79 -35.43 2.88
CA VAL A 260 4.59 -34.47 2.08
C VAL A 260 5.17 -35.10 0.82
N LYS A 261 5.55 -36.39 0.87
CA LYS A 261 6.08 -37.14 -0.28
C LYS A 261 5.13 -37.15 -1.50
N THR A 262 3.83 -36.93 -1.30
CA THR A 262 2.85 -36.89 -2.39
C THR A 262 2.76 -35.56 -3.13
N ALA A 263 3.34 -34.47 -2.58
CA ALA A 263 3.45 -33.19 -3.27
C ALA A 263 4.51 -33.21 -4.38
N GLY A 264 5.55 -34.04 -4.26
CA GLY A 264 6.60 -34.13 -5.28
C GLY A 264 7.65 -33.02 -5.19
N PHE A 265 8.49 -32.91 -6.22
CA PHE A 265 9.71 -32.09 -6.21
C PHE A 265 9.60 -30.97 -7.27
N ASN A 266 9.90 -29.73 -6.88
CA ASN A 266 9.71 -28.51 -7.66
C ASN A 266 8.31 -28.44 -8.31
N ASN A 267 7.29 -28.78 -7.53
CA ASN A 267 5.91 -28.49 -7.85
C ASN A 267 5.45 -27.33 -6.96
N ASP A 268 4.79 -26.36 -7.58
CA ASP A 268 4.26 -25.17 -6.93
C ASP A 268 2.80 -25.42 -6.49
N TYR A 269 2.46 -24.94 -5.30
CA TYR A 269 1.14 -25.12 -4.70
C TYR A 269 0.68 -23.82 -4.04
N THR A 270 -0.30 -23.15 -4.64
CA THR A 270 -1.03 -22.08 -3.99
C THR A 270 -1.78 -22.64 -2.76
N ILE A 271 -1.57 -22.01 -1.61
CA ILE A 271 -2.19 -22.30 -0.32
C ILE A 271 -2.74 -21.00 0.25
N ASP A 272 -3.89 -21.04 0.93
CA ASP A 272 -4.39 -19.88 1.66
C ASP A 272 -3.64 -19.79 3.01
N LEU A 273 -3.03 -18.66 3.33
CA LEU A 273 -2.38 -18.49 4.64
C LEU A 273 -3.45 -18.37 5.74
N PRO A 274 -3.23 -18.96 6.93
CA PRO A 274 -4.25 -19.03 7.96
C PRO A 274 -4.22 -17.75 8.80
N VAL A 275 -4.30 -16.59 8.16
CA VAL A 275 -4.39 -15.31 8.87
C VAL A 275 -5.79 -15.21 9.48
N GLY A 276 -5.87 -15.39 10.81
CA GLY A 276 -7.14 -15.33 11.53
C GLY A 276 -7.78 -13.94 11.47
N GLU A 277 -9.05 -13.83 11.86
CA GLU A 277 -9.70 -12.52 12.07
C GLU A 277 -8.76 -11.62 12.89
N ASN A 278 -8.45 -10.43 12.36
CA ASN A 278 -7.50 -9.44 12.91
C ASN A 278 -5.98 -9.72 12.71
N GLY A 279 -5.57 -10.49 11.69
CA GLY A 279 -4.17 -10.51 11.22
C GLY A 279 -3.18 -11.14 12.19
N GLY A 280 -3.54 -12.26 12.81
CA GLY A 280 -2.68 -12.99 13.74
C GLY A 280 -1.47 -13.65 13.08
N ASP A 281 -0.43 -13.89 13.89
CA ASP A 281 0.78 -14.64 13.47
C ASP A 281 0.38 -16.04 12.97
N PHE A 282 1.07 -16.57 11.95
CA PHE A 282 0.92 -17.97 11.53
C PHE A 282 2.24 -18.74 11.63
N GLY A 283 2.16 -20.07 11.61
CA GLY A 283 3.32 -20.95 11.62
C GLY A 283 3.07 -22.24 10.84
N PHE A 284 4.16 -22.96 10.57
CA PHE A 284 4.11 -24.30 9.99
C PHE A 284 4.44 -25.34 11.05
N PHE A 285 3.82 -26.51 10.95
CA PHE A 285 4.11 -27.65 11.81
C PHE A 285 4.31 -28.92 11.00
N ILE A 286 5.17 -29.81 11.51
CA ILE A 286 5.30 -31.18 11.02
C ILE A 286 4.97 -32.18 12.13
N ILE A 287 4.17 -33.19 11.78
CA ILE A 287 3.96 -34.38 12.59
C ILE A 287 4.75 -35.54 11.98
N ALA A 288 5.77 -36.00 12.71
CA ALA A 288 6.60 -37.13 12.28
C ALA A 288 5.76 -38.41 12.16
N ASN A 289 5.78 -39.05 10.99
CA ASN A 289 4.94 -40.21 10.67
C ASN A 289 3.42 -39.99 10.93
N GLY A 290 2.94 -38.73 10.89
CA GLY A 290 1.68 -38.28 11.51
C GLY A 290 0.45 -39.12 11.18
N ASN A 291 0.16 -39.33 9.90
CA ASN A 291 -0.95 -40.18 9.43
C ASN A 291 -0.92 -41.60 10.04
N SER A 292 0.28 -42.16 10.21
CA SER A 292 0.47 -43.53 10.74
C SER A 292 0.28 -43.59 12.26
N VAL A 293 0.76 -42.58 12.99
CA VAL A 293 0.66 -42.53 14.46
C VAL A 293 -0.75 -42.13 14.90
N ASN A 294 -1.40 -41.21 14.18
CA ASN A 294 -2.75 -40.73 14.46
C ASN A 294 -3.86 -41.61 13.84
N ASN A 295 -3.55 -42.85 13.43
CA ASN A 295 -4.51 -43.83 12.89
C ASN A 295 -5.39 -43.25 11.77
N GLY A 296 -4.79 -42.54 10.80
CA GLY A 296 -5.50 -41.89 9.70
C GLY A 296 -6.45 -40.77 10.14
N TYR A 297 -6.13 -40.08 11.24
CA TYR A 297 -6.89 -38.97 11.82
C TYR A 297 -8.35 -39.29 12.17
N GLN A 298 -8.70 -40.58 12.32
CA GLN A 298 -10.08 -41.09 12.50
C GLN A 298 -10.85 -40.57 13.73
N ASN A 299 -10.18 -39.86 14.64
CA ASN A 299 -10.77 -39.28 15.85
C ASN A 299 -10.81 -37.74 15.84
N LEU A 300 -10.45 -37.11 14.72
CA LEU A 300 -10.54 -35.67 14.49
C LEU A 300 -11.60 -35.39 13.43
N ASP A 301 -12.12 -34.17 13.43
CA ASP A 301 -12.95 -33.69 12.33
C ASP A 301 -12.08 -32.88 11.38
N ILE A 302 -12.24 -33.22 10.10
CA ILE A 302 -11.52 -32.66 8.96
C ILE A 302 -12.50 -32.36 7.82
N THR A 303 -13.79 -32.17 8.16
CA THR A 303 -14.88 -32.03 7.18
C THR A 303 -14.90 -30.69 6.43
N GLY A 304 -14.05 -29.73 6.79
CA GLY A 304 -13.77 -28.49 6.06
C GLY A 304 -12.67 -28.58 4.99
N GLU A 305 -12.35 -29.78 4.49
CA GLU A 305 -11.24 -30.05 3.53
C GLU A 305 -9.83 -29.83 4.10
N ASN A 306 -9.50 -30.61 5.14
CA ASN A 306 -8.19 -30.76 5.81
C ASN A 306 -7.86 -29.84 6.99
N VAL A 307 -8.70 -28.84 7.28
CA VAL A 307 -8.68 -28.11 8.57
C VAL A 307 -8.81 -29.11 9.74
N ILE A 308 -7.94 -29.02 10.75
CA ILE A 308 -8.07 -29.76 12.01
C ILE A 308 -9.08 -29.02 12.89
N GLU A 309 -10.36 -29.34 12.74
CA GLU A 309 -11.37 -28.86 13.67
C GLU A 309 -11.41 -29.75 14.92
N PHE A 310 -11.05 -29.16 16.06
CA PHE A 310 -11.23 -29.79 17.36
C PHE A 310 -12.73 -29.80 17.73
N ILE A 311 -13.49 -30.86 17.36
CA ILE A 311 -14.92 -30.94 17.73
C ILE A 311 -15.07 -30.77 19.24
N TYR A 312 -15.63 -29.63 19.61
CA TYR A 312 -16.13 -29.39 20.93
C TYR A 312 -17.54 -29.99 21.06
N ASP A 313 -17.64 -31.28 21.45
CA ASP A 313 -18.93 -31.86 21.83
C ASP A 313 -19.49 -31.10 23.04
N TYR A 314 -20.73 -30.65 22.95
CA TYR A 314 -21.35 -29.61 23.80
C TYR A 314 -21.68 -30.12 25.21
N GLY A 315 -20.62 -30.46 25.95
CA GLY A 315 -20.67 -30.97 27.30
C GLY A 315 -21.12 -29.97 28.36
N GLY A 316 -21.01 -30.41 29.62
CA GLY A 316 -21.47 -29.66 30.79
C GLY A 316 -20.75 -28.33 30.99
N ALA A 317 -21.23 -27.51 31.93
CA ALA A 317 -20.78 -26.12 32.09
C ALA A 317 -19.26 -25.93 32.23
N ASN A 318 -18.53 -26.89 32.81
CA ASN A 318 -17.07 -26.84 32.95
C ASN A 318 -16.32 -26.99 31.61
N GLN A 319 -16.95 -27.61 30.61
CA GLN A 319 -16.30 -27.92 29.34
C GLN A 319 -16.28 -26.69 28.40
N ARG A 320 -17.20 -25.73 28.59
CA ARG A 320 -17.41 -24.56 27.71
C ARG A 320 -16.32 -23.48 27.78
N ALA A 321 -15.29 -23.71 28.58
CA ALA A 321 -14.06 -22.95 28.57
C ALA A 321 -12.97 -23.99 28.84
N ALA A 322 -12.30 -24.35 27.75
CA ALA A 322 -11.21 -25.30 27.69
C ALA A 322 -10.13 -24.66 26.81
N THR A 323 -8.87 -24.95 27.12
CA THR A 323 -7.73 -24.44 26.36
C THR A 323 -7.08 -25.59 25.60
N ILE A 324 -6.53 -25.30 24.43
CA ILE A 324 -5.64 -26.24 23.74
C ILE A 324 -4.27 -26.13 24.42
N ASN A 325 -3.68 -27.27 24.76
CA ASN A 325 -2.31 -27.35 25.26
C ASN A 325 -1.53 -28.32 24.38
N ASP A 326 -0.48 -27.83 23.73
CA ASP A 326 0.57 -28.68 23.18
C ASP A 326 1.63 -28.95 24.26
N ASP A 327 2.03 -30.21 24.41
CA ASP A 327 3.18 -30.60 25.23
C ASP A 327 4.39 -31.06 24.40
N GLY A 328 4.32 -30.94 23.07
CA GLY A 328 5.35 -31.36 22.10
C GLY A 328 5.24 -32.82 21.65
N ASN A 329 4.52 -33.66 22.42
CA ASN A 329 4.23 -35.05 22.06
C ASN A 329 2.73 -35.36 21.92
N ASN A 330 1.88 -34.48 22.47
CA ASN A 330 0.44 -34.64 22.53
C ASN A 330 -0.22 -33.25 22.52
N VAL A 331 -1.05 -32.97 21.52
CA VAL A 331 -2.03 -31.87 21.65
C VAL A 331 -3.22 -32.41 22.43
N SER A 332 -3.61 -31.70 23.47
CA SER A 332 -4.72 -32.05 24.35
C SER A 332 -5.64 -30.87 24.62
N VAL A 333 -6.93 -31.11 24.65
CA VAL A 333 -7.92 -30.16 25.18
C VAL A 333 -7.90 -30.27 26.71
N VAL A 334 -7.62 -29.15 27.38
CA VAL A 334 -7.57 -29.03 28.84
C VAL A 334 -8.82 -28.29 29.31
N TYR A 335 -9.67 -28.96 30.09
CA TYR A 335 -10.88 -28.36 30.63
C TYR A 335 -10.58 -27.54 31.90
N ASN A 336 -11.44 -26.58 32.23
CA ASN A 336 -11.35 -25.75 33.44
C ASN A 336 -11.25 -26.51 34.78
N ASP A 337 -11.63 -27.79 34.85
CA ASP A 337 -11.47 -28.63 36.04
C ASP A 337 -10.13 -29.43 36.07
N GLY A 338 -9.24 -29.17 35.10
CA GLY A 338 -7.93 -29.79 34.97
C GLY A 338 -7.95 -31.20 34.37
N SER A 339 -9.10 -31.69 33.91
CA SER A 339 -9.16 -32.90 33.10
C SER A 339 -8.69 -32.63 31.66
N THR A 340 -8.12 -33.64 31.01
CA THR A 340 -7.60 -33.52 29.64
C THR A 340 -8.14 -34.62 28.73
N VAL A 341 -8.32 -34.28 27.44
CA VAL A 341 -8.57 -35.24 26.35
C VAL A 341 -7.51 -35.02 25.29
N GLN A 342 -6.72 -36.06 25.03
CA GLN A 342 -5.74 -36.07 23.94
C GLN A 342 -6.47 -36.11 22.60
N VAL A 343 -6.07 -35.23 21.67
CA VAL A 343 -6.66 -35.08 20.34
C VAL A 343 -5.68 -35.42 19.22
N LEU A 344 -4.37 -35.17 19.41
CA LEU A 344 -3.29 -35.63 18.53
C LEU A 344 -2.21 -36.37 19.32
N GLN A 345 -1.53 -37.32 18.68
CA GLN A 345 -0.44 -38.12 19.23
C GLN A 345 0.73 -38.20 18.26
N GLY A 346 1.93 -37.88 18.71
CA GLY A 346 3.16 -38.00 17.92
C GLY A 346 4.18 -36.93 18.26
N HIS A 347 5.39 -37.02 17.70
CA HIS A 347 6.36 -35.93 17.80
C HIS A 347 5.91 -34.80 16.87
N HIS A 348 5.65 -33.63 17.46
CA HIS A 348 5.21 -32.43 16.76
C HIS A 348 6.34 -31.40 16.79
N TYR A 349 6.61 -30.79 15.65
CA TYR A 349 7.63 -29.74 15.51
C TYR A 349 6.96 -28.54 14.84
N HIS A 350 6.99 -27.38 15.49
CA HIS A 350 6.31 -26.18 15.03
C HIS A 350 7.20 -24.95 15.22
N THR A 351 7.01 -23.92 14.40
CA THR A 351 8.04 -22.89 14.18
C THR A 351 8.19 -21.86 15.30
N THR A 352 7.15 -21.57 16.11
CA THR A 352 7.26 -20.65 17.28
C THR A 352 6.20 -20.90 18.36
N ALA A 353 6.48 -20.41 19.56
CA ALA A 353 5.48 -19.83 20.48
C ALA A 353 5.83 -18.36 20.71
N ARG A 354 4.82 -17.47 20.81
CA ARG A 354 5.03 -16.00 20.82
C ARG A 354 5.78 -15.52 22.07
N GLY A 355 7.09 -15.24 21.94
CA GLY A 355 7.87 -14.53 22.98
C GLY A 355 9.36 -14.88 23.06
N GLU A 356 10.20 -14.16 22.31
CA GLU A 356 11.68 -14.07 22.41
C GLU A 356 12.50 -15.39 22.35
N ASP A 357 11.88 -16.57 22.22
CA ASP A 357 12.56 -17.87 22.16
C ASP A 357 12.47 -18.47 20.74
N ASN A 358 13.56 -18.38 19.99
CA ASN A 358 13.67 -18.87 18.60
C ASN A 358 13.87 -20.41 18.53
N SER A 359 13.36 -21.17 19.51
CA SER A 359 13.54 -22.62 19.58
C SER A 359 12.29 -23.40 19.17
N ILE A 360 12.50 -24.42 18.33
CA ILE A 360 11.56 -25.55 18.22
C ILE A 360 11.59 -26.30 19.56
N ASN A 361 10.41 -26.55 20.15
CA ASN A 361 10.29 -27.52 21.24
C ASN A 361 10.50 -28.93 20.64
N TRP A 362 11.29 -29.86 21.20
CA TRP A 362 11.78 -30.06 22.57
C TRP A 362 12.99 -31.04 22.57
N ASP A 363 14.10 -30.73 23.28
CA ASP A 363 14.92 -31.64 24.14
C ASP A 363 16.41 -31.28 24.35
N GLY A 364 16.97 -30.36 23.56
CA GLY A 364 18.23 -29.67 23.85
C GLY A 364 19.42 -30.15 23.03
N GLU A 365 19.60 -29.48 21.88
CA GLU A 365 20.67 -29.61 20.86
C GLU A 365 20.45 -30.74 19.84
N THR A 366 20.40 -30.51 18.51
CA THR A 366 20.28 -29.30 17.63
C THR A 366 19.87 -29.88 16.24
N HIS A 367 19.13 -29.27 15.31
CA HIS A 367 18.86 -27.86 14.95
C HIS A 367 17.36 -27.57 14.71
N ALA A 368 17.05 -26.34 14.23
CA ALA A 368 15.72 -25.86 13.87
C ALA A 368 15.82 -24.73 12.81
N VAL A 369 15.01 -24.80 11.75
CA VAL A 369 14.78 -23.78 10.71
C VAL A 369 16.05 -23.18 10.06
N SER A 370 16.51 -23.82 8.98
CA SER A 370 17.47 -23.21 8.04
C SER A 370 16.77 -22.21 7.13
N GLY A 371 16.62 -20.98 7.62
CA GLY A 371 16.22 -19.84 6.78
C GLY A 371 17.40 -19.43 5.89
N LEU A 372 17.26 -19.59 4.58
CA LEU A 372 18.18 -19.07 3.59
C LEU A 372 17.40 -18.33 2.51
N VAL A 373 17.43 -17.00 2.61
CA VAL A 373 17.30 -16.11 1.45
C VAL A 373 18.26 -16.63 0.38
N ASP A 374 17.75 -16.86 -0.84
CA ASP A 374 18.66 -17.03 -1.97
C ASP A 374 19.36 -15.68 -2.16
N LEU A 375 20.70 -15.64 -2.13
CA LEU A 375 21.45 -14.39 -2.32
C LEU A 375 21.23 -13.76 -3.72
N SER A 376 20.44 -14.41 -4.59
CA SER A 376 19.94 -13.90 -5.86
C SER A 376 18.41 -13.66 -5.93
N ASN A 377 17.63 -14.00 -4.90
CA ASN A 377 16.21 -13.68 -4.79
C ASN A 377 15.80 -13.51 -3.31
N GLN A 378 15.43 -12.27 -2.93
CA GLN A 378 15.04 -11.92 -1.56
C GLN A 378 13.54 -12.08 -1.29
N ASP A 379 12.71 -12.27 -2.33
CA ASP A 379 11.25 -12.33 -2.22
C ASP A 379 10.75 -13.68 -1.63
N VAL A 380 11.64 -14.68 -1.48
CA VAL A 380 11.27 -16.08 -1.18
C VAL A 380 11.82 -16.56 0.16
N LEU A 381 10.93 -17.03 1.04
CA LEU A 381 11.28 -17.62 2.33
C LEU A 381 11.44 -19.14 2.23
N ARG A 382 12.69 -19.64 2.27
CA ARG A 382 12.96 -21.08 2.37
C ARG A 382 12.81 -21.59 3.81
N ILE A 383 11.99 -22.62 3.99
CA ILE A 383 11.75 -23.31 5.28
C ILE A 383 12.22 -24.77 5.20
N GLY A 384 13.08 -25.16 6.13
CA GLY A 384 13.62 -26.53 6.24
C GLY A 384 13.46 -27.11 7.64
N PHE A 385 13.01 -28.38 7.70
CA PHE A 385 12.98 -29.22 8.90
C PHE A 385 14.06 -30.31 8.72
N GLU A 386 15.18 -30.19 9.45
CA GLU A 386 16.42 -30.96 9.26
C GLU A 386 16.80 -31.76 10.52
N ASP A 387 17.38 -32.96 10.34
CA ASP A 387 18.05 -33.79 11.37
C ASP A 387 17.25 -34.13 12.65
N LEU A 388 15.92 -33.94 12.64
CA LEU A 388 15.06 -34.17 13.80
C LEU A 388 14.84 -35.67 14.06
N PRO A 389 15.00 -36.16 15.31
CA PRO A 389 14.83 -37.57 15.63
C PRO A 389 13.45 -38.11 15.20
N ASN A 390 13.47 -39.16 14.36
CA ASN A 390 12.32 -39.85 13.77
C ASN A 390 11.63 -39.16 12.56
N LEU A 391 12.21 -38.11 11.97
CA LEU A 391 11.70 -37.52 10.72
C LEU A 391 12.27 -38.16 9.42
N GLY A 392 13.53 -38.63 9.41
CA GLY A 392 14.05 -39.46 8.32
C GLY A 392 15.38 -40.19 8.53
N ASP A 393 16.03 -40.54 7.42
CA ASP A 393 17.27 -41.31 7.34
C ASP A 393 18.55 -40.48 7.55
N ALA A 394 19.73 -41.11 7.47
CA ALA A 394 21.00 -40.55 7.94
C ALA A 394 21.70 -39.62 6.92
N ASP A 395 20.90 -38.90 6.13
CA ASP A 395 21.32 -38.05 5.01
C ASP A 395 20.50 -36.74 4.90
N TYR A 396 20.49 -35.96 6.00
CA TYR A 396 20.42 -34.48 6.08
C TYR A 396 19.29 -33.69 5.38
N GLU A 397 18.35 -34.31 4.67
CA GLU A 397 17.38 -33.60 3.79
C GLU A 397 15.93 -34.12 3.98
N ASP A 398 15.31 -33.83 5.14
CA ASP A 398 14.03 -34.42 5.56
C ASP A 398 12.77 -33.76 4.96
N VAL A 399 12.55 -32.45 5.14
CA VAL A 399 11.51 -31.67 4.44
C VAL A 399 11.98 -30.23 4.20
N MET A 400 11.92 -29.77 2.95
CA MET A 400 12.27 -28.40 2.56
C MET A 400 11.29 -27.85 1.50
N PHE A 401 10.82 -26.62 1.70
CA PHE A 401 10.00 -25.88 0.74
C PHE A 401 10.35 -24.39 0.74
N ASP A 402 10.10 -23.75 -0.39
CA ASP A 402 10.07 -22.31 -0.52
C ASP A 402 8.63 -21.83 -0.32
N LEU A 403 8.47 -20.71 0.36
CA LEU A 403 7.24 -19.97 0.48
C LEU A 403 7.43 -18.62 -0.22
N ASP A 404 6.68 -18.42 -1.29
CA ASP A 404 6.50 -17.15 -1.99
C ASP A 404 5.10 -16.64 -1.60
N ILE A 405 4.94 -15.37 -1.24
CA ILE A 405 3.65 -14.85 -0.75
C ILE A 405 3.02 -14.00 -1.86
N ASP A 406 1.94 -14.51 -2.43
CA ASP A 406 1.19 -13.84 -3.47
C ASP A 406 0.48 -12.61 -2.88
N ARG A 407 0.51 -11.48 -3.60
CA ARG A 407 0.03 -10.18 -3.08
C ARG A 407 -1.47 -10.21 -2.79
N ILE A 408 -1.87 -9.55 -1.69
CA ILE A 408 -3.25 -9.09 -1.52
C ILE A 408 -3.52 -8.03 -2.58
N HIS A 409 -4.55 -8.24 -3.39
CA HIS A 409 -5.14 -7.21 -4.22
C HIS A 409 -5.92 -6.23 -3.31
N ILE A 410 -5.42 -5.00 -3.16
CA ILE A 410 -6.19 -3.95 -2.51
C ILE A 410 -7.18 -3.45 -3.55
N ASP A 411 -8.43 -3.93 -3.47
CA ASP A 411 -9.54 -3.39 -4.25
C ASP A 411 -9.93 -2.01 -3.70
N ALA A 412 -9.11 -1.00 -4.01
CA ALA A 412 -9.39 0.42 -3.79
C ALA A 412 -10.48 0.88 -4.78
N SER A 413 -11.69 0.32 -4.64
CA SER A 413 -12.78 0.43 -5.62
C SER A 413 -13.41 1.84 -5.78
N GLU A 414 -12.79 2.87 -5.19
CA GLU A 414 -13.17 4.29 -5.26
C GLU A 414 -11.90 5.19 -5.26
N GLN A 415 -11.03 5.02 -6.26
CA GLN A 415 -10.16 6.10 -6.76
C GLN A 415 -10.66 6.53 -8.15
N GLY A 416 -10.25 7.71 -8.59
CA GLY A 416 -10.94 8.55 -9.58
C GLY A 416 -10.81 8.16 -11.04
N ASN A 417 -11.10 9.13 -11.92
CA ASN A 417 -10.64 9.13 -13.30
C ASN A 417 -10.07 10.53 -13.51
N ASP A 418 -8.82 10.69 -13.11
CA ASP A 418 -8.26 11.99 -12.76
C ASP A 418 -7.73 12.72 -13.97
N THR A 419 -7.58 14.04 -13.85
CA THR A 419 -6.94 14.88 -14.86
C THR A 419 -5.77 15.59 -14.21
N ILE A 420 -4.57 15.09 -14.48
CA ILE A 420 -3.33 15.61 -13.90
C ILE A 420 -2.55 16.34 -15.00
N ILE A 421 -2.11 17.55 -14.70
CA ILE A 421 -1.21 18.35 -15.53
C ILE A 421 0.03 18.60 -14.68
N GLY A 422 1.21 18.17 -15.15
CA GLY A 422 2.51 18.53 -14.55
C GLY A 422 2.75 20.02 -14.72
N GLY A 423 3.46 20.39 -15.79
CA GLY A 423 3.43 21.75 -16.32
C GLY A 423 4.73 22.17 -16.97
N ALA A 424 5.69 22.58 -16.14
CA ALA A 424 6.99 23.07 -16.57
C ALA A 424 8.06 22.92 -15.48
N GLY A 425 8.86 21.86 -15.61
CA GLY A 425 9.98 21.46 -14.77
C GLY A 425 10.10 19.94 -14.78
N ASP A 426 10.91 19.36 -13.90
CA ASP A 426 11.13 17.90 -13.89
C ASP A 426 10.10 17.23 -12.95
N ASP A 427 8.87 17.00 -13.42
CA ASP A 427 7.73 16.58 -12.58
C ASP A 427 7.68 15.06 -12.28
N ILE A 428 6.95 14.68 -11.23
CA ILE A 428 6.60 13.29 -10.91
C ILE A 428 5.08 13.16 -10.80
N ILE A 429 4.50 12.32 -11.66
CA ILE A 429 3.05 12.19 -11.85
C ILE A 429 2.60 10.75 -11.58
N TYR A 430 1.60 10.59 -10.70
CA TYR A 430 0.96 9.32 -10.36
C TYR A 430 -0.56 9.41 -10.61
N GLY A 431 -1.08 8.66 -11.59
CA GLY A 431 -2.52 8.49 -11.80
C GLY A 431 -3.19 7.69 -10.66
N GLU A 432 -2.48 6.67 -10.15
CA GLU A 432 -2.93 5.71 -9.13
C GLU A 432 -3.93 4.68 -9.65
N ALA A 433 -5.22 4.76 -9.32
CA ALA A 433 -6.18 3.77 -9.78
C ALA A 433 -7.40 4.48 -10.41
N GLY A 434 -7.54 4.35 -11.72
CA GLY A 434 -8.52 5.12 -12.46
C GLY A 434 -8.62 4.80 -13.95
N ASN A 435 -8.74 5.85 -14.77
CA ASN A 435 -8.60 5.82 -16.23
C ASN A 435 -8.14 7.23 -16.64
N ASP A 436 -6.89 7.54 -16.34
CA ASP A 436 -6.50 8.90 -16.00
C ASP A 436 -5.98 9.69 -17.21
N LEU A 437 -6.12 11.00 -17.16
CA LEU A 437 -5.75 11.92 -18.23
C LEU A 437 -4.50 12.68 -17.81
N LEU A 438 -3.34 12.10 -18.11
CA LEU A 438 -2.03 12.57 -17.68
C LEU A 438 -1.41 13.48 -18.75
N TYR A 439 -1.47 14.78 -18.53
CA TYR A 439 -0.85 15.81 -19.37
C TYR A 439 0.56 16.08 -18.83
N ILE A 440 1.53 15.41 -19.43
CA ILE A 440 2.88 15.22 -18.89
C ILE A 440 3.55 16.57 -18.58
N GLY A 441 3.98 17.32 -19.60
CA GLY A 441 4.49 18.67 -19.34
C GLY A 441 5.44 19.22 -20.40
N GLN A 442 6.48 19.86 -19.88
CA GLN A 442 7.71 20.30 -20.53
C GLN A 442 8.84 19.99 -19.56
N ASP A 443 10.02 19.73 -20.11
CA ASP A 443 11.24 19.36 -19.40
C ASP A 443 11.39 17.84 -19.16
N PHE A 444 11.76 17.30 -17.98
CA PHE A 444 11.98 15.85 -17.81
C PHE A 444 11.05 15.23 -16.78
N ASP A 445 9.99 14.58 -17.27
CA ASP A 445 8.93 14.08 -16.41
C ASP A 445 9.04 12.57 -16.12
N GLN A 446 8.55 12.18 -14.94
CA GLN A 446 8.46 10.79 -14.48
C GLN A 446 7.00 10.43 -14.20
N VAL A 447 6.45 9.53 -15.01
CA VAL A 447 5.01 9.31 -15.10
C VAL A 447 4.67 7.85 -14.83
N TYR A 448 3.65 7.67 -13.99
CA TYR A 448 3.06 6.41 -13.60
C TYR A 448 1.56 6.51 -13.87
N GLY A 449 1.02 5.66 -14.75
CA GLY A 449 -0.43 5.51 -14.92
C GLY A 449 -1.04 4.91 -13.67
N GLY A 450 -0.44 3.83 -13.19
CA GLY A 450 -0.96 3.01 -12.11
C GLY A 450 -1.81 1.86 -12.65
N SER A 451 -3.06 1.75 -12.22
CA SER A 451 -3.99 0.68 -12.67
C SER A 451 -5.24 1.27 -13.31
N GLY A 452 -5.39 1.06 -14.61
CA GLY A 452 -6.48 1.67 -15.37
C GLY A 452 -6.35 1.44 -16.87
N ALA A 453 -7.02 2.29 -17.63
CA ALA A 453 -6.77 2.45 -19.06
C ALA A 453 -6.42 3.92 -19.31
N ASP A 454 -5.15 4.24 -19.06
CA ASP A 454 -4.72 5.63 -18.84
C ASP A 454 -4.33 6.31 -20.15
N THR A 455 -4.33 7.64 -20.17
CA THR A 455 -4.06 8.43 -21.37
C THR A 455 -2.96 9.46 -21.13
N PHE A 456 -1.79 9.17 -21.69
CA PHE A 456 -0.58 9.99 -21.62
C PHE A 456 -0.57 11.01 -22.77
N PHE A 457 -0.72 12.30 -22.47
CA PHE A 457 -0.83 13.38 -23.47
C PHE A 457 0.47 14.16 -23.64
N TYR A 458 0.99 14.18 -24.88
CA TYR A 458 2.07 15.08 -25.30
C TYR A 458 1.48 16.26 -26.08
N LEU A 459 1.48 17.46 -25.47
CA LEU A 459 0.98 18.69 -26.09
C LEU A 459 2.06 19.51 -26.81
N ALA A 460 3.33 19.29 -26.44
CA ALA A 460 4.51 19.83 -27.09
C ALA A 460 5.56 18.72 -27.23
N ALA A 461 6.49 18.88 -28.18
CA ALA A 461 7.71 18.09 -28.22
C ALA A 461 8.86 19.06 -27.95
N ASP A 462 9.64 18.80 -26.90
CA ASP A 462 10.86 19.54 -26.62
C ASP A 462 12.11 18.69 -26.96
N SER A 463 13.19 18.81 -26.19
CA SER A 463 14.46 18.11 -26.42
C SER A 463 14.93 17.26 -25.25
N LEU A 464 14.09 17.16 -24.23
CA LEU A 464 14.19 16.22 -23.12
C LEU A 464 13.28 15.01 -23.44
N THR A 465 13.26 14.02 -22.56
CA THR A 465 12.70 12.70 -22.88
C THR A 465 12.18 12.07 -21.61
N ASP A 466 10.86 12.07 -21.50
CA ASP A 466 10.16 11.65 -20.30
C ASP A 466 10.26 10.15 -20.08
N LYS A 467 9.97 9.71 -18.86
CA LYS A 467 9.86 8.31 -18.50
C LYS A 467 8.43 7.96 -18.17
N ILE A 468 7.94 6.89 -18.78
CA ILE A 468 6.68 6.24 -18.40
C ILE A 468 7.05 4.85 -17.87
N TYR A 469 6.71 4.58 -16.61
CA TYR A 469 7.26 3.47 -15.84
C TYR A 469 6.44 2.16 -15.90
N ASP A 470 5.15 2.26 -16.24
CA ASP A 470 4.16 1.19 -16.04
C ASP A 470 3.17 1.02 -17.22
N PHE A 471 3.42 1.68 -18.36
CA PHE A 471 2.53 1.65 -19.53
C PHE A 471 2.12 0.23 -19.95
N SER A 472 0.82 -0.02 -19.93
CA SER A 472 0.22 -1.34 -20.10
C SER A 472 -0.81 -1.36 -21.23
N ALA A 473 -0.36 -1.76 -22.42
CA ALA A 473 -1.22 -1.86 -23.60
C ALA A 473 -2.36 -2.90 -23.44
N ASP A 474 -2.18 -3.89 -22.55
CA ASP A 474 -3.15 -4.93 -22.22
C ASP A 474 -4.24 -4.45 -21.24
N GLU A 475 -3.93 -3.50 -20.35
CA GLU A 475 -4.91 -2.90 -19.42
C GLU A 475 -5.74 -1.80 -20.11
N GLY A 476 -5.13 -1.09 -21.08
CA GLY A 476 -5.84 -0.25 -22.03
C GLY A 476 -5.14 1.05 -22.39
N ASP A 477 -3.93 1.26 -21.86
CA ASP A 477 -3.23 2.53 -21.91
C ASP A 477 -3.02 3.05 -23.32
N SER A 478 -3.10 4.38 -23.43
CA SER A 478 -2.99 5.07 -24.70
C SER A 478 -2.10 6.29 -24.61
N LEU A 479 -1.19 6.38 -25.58
CA LEU A 479 -0.31 7.52 -25.74
C LEU A 479 -0.86 8.45 -26.82
N ASN A 480 -1.15 9.69 -26.47
CA ASN A 480 -1.68 10.70 -27.39
C ASN A 480 -0.61 11.70 -27.82
N ILE A 481 -0.09 11.49 -29.03
CA ILE A 481 0.91 12.35 -29.69
C ILE A 481 0.33 13.14 -30.88
N SER A 482 -0.98 13.07 -31.10
CA SER A 482 -1.66 13.71 -32.26
C SER A 482 -1.43 15.22 -32.39
N VAL A 483 -1.12 15.92 -31.29
CA VAL A 483 -0.82 17.36 -31.27
C VAL A 483 0.59 17.67 -31.80
N ILE A 484 1.55 16.77 -31.58
CA ILE A 484 2.98 17.00 -31.88
C ILE A 484 3.39 16.50 -33.26
N LEU A 485 2.51 15.78 -33.97
CA LEU A 485 2.69 15.37 -35.38
C LEU A 485 2.22 16.47 -36.33
N SER A 486 3.05 17.49 -36.54
CA SER A 486 2.73 18.70 -37.30
C SER A 486 2.38 18.44 -38.77
N GLY A 487 1.07 18.36 -39.03
CA GLY A 487 0.52 18.28 -40.38
C GLY A 487 0.36 16.86 -40.95
N TYR A 488 0.49 15.83 -40.12
CA TYR A 488 0.24 14.43 -40.48
C TYR A 488 -1.19 14.23 -41.03
N ASP A 489 -1.32 13.65 -42.22
CA ASP A 489 -2.59 13.16 -42.79
C ASP A 489 -2.50 11.63 -43.01
N PRO A 490 -3.24 10.81 -42.24
CA PRO A 490 -3.20 9.34 -42.34
C PRO A 490 -3.71 8.79 -43.68
N LEU A 491 -4.24 9.63 -44.58
CA LEU A 491 -4.62 9.25 -45.94
C LEU A 491 -3.52 9.47 -46.99
N THR A 492 -2.49 10.27 -46.70
CA THR A 492 -1.40 10.59 -47.65
C THR A 492 -0.01 10.25 -47.15
N ASP A 493 0.19 10.23 -45.84
CA ASP A 493 1.51 10.20 -45.23
C ASP A 493 1.80 8.82 -44.61
N ALA A 494 3.08 8.48 -44.46
CA ALA A 494 3.49 7.24 -43.82
C ALA A 494 3.92 7.54 -42.38
N ILE A 495 3.28 6.90 -41.40
CA ILE A 495 3.57 7.15 -39.98
C ILE A 495 5.05 6.95 -39.62
N ASN A 496 5.75 6.03 -40.29
CA ASN A 496 7.19 5.77 -40.09
C ASN A 496 8.14 6.92 -40.52
N ASP A 497 7.62 7.93 -41.24
CA ASP A 497 8.34 9.18 -41.54
C ASP A 497 8.21 10.20 -40.39
N PHE A 498 7.22 10.02 -39.50
CA PHE A 498 6.91 10.87 -38.34
C PHE A 498 7.26 10.24 -36.98
N VAL A 499 7.09 8.92 -36.82
CA VAL A 499 7.18 8.21 -35.52
C VAL A 499 7.96 6.91 -35.68
N ARG A 500 8.80 6.59 -34.69
CA ARG A 500 9.54 5.32 -34.58
C ARG A 500 9.59 4.85 -33.14
N LEU A 501 9.59 3.53 -32.98
CA LEU A 501 9.96 2.86 -31.73
C LEU A 501 11.37 2.27 -31.89
N ASN A 502 12.19 2.34 -30.85
CA ASN A 502 13.54 1.78 -30.82
C ASN A 502 13.78 1.07 -29.48
N ASP A 503 13.85 -0.26 -29.53
CA ASP A 503 14.04 -1.07 -28.32
C ASP A 503 15.50 -1.04 -27.86
N THR A 504 15.73 -0.56 -26.64
CA THR A 504 17.06 -0.29 -26.05
C THR A 504 17.32 -1.16 -24.83
N GLY A 505 17.30 -2.48 -25.03
CA GLY A 505 17.56 -3.45 -23.96
C GLY A 505 16.24 -4.03 -23.46
N ASN A 506 15.79 -3.55 -22.30
CA ASN A 506 14.44 -3.85 -21.79
C ASN A 506 13.44 -2.74 -22.12
N ASP A 507 13.90 -1.52 -22.44
CA ASP A 507 13.05 -0.34 -22.58
C ASP A 507 12.77 -0.04 -24.07
N THR A 508 11.70 0.70 -24.36
CA THR A 508 11.39 1.18 -25.71
C THR A 508 11.43 2.70 -25.77
N GLU A 509 12.32 3.27 -26.59
CA GLU A 509 12.33 4.71 -26.90
C GLU A 509 11.27 5.02 -27.97
N LEU A 510 10.45 6.03 -27.73
CA LEU A 510 9.62 6.67 -28.76
C LEU A 510 10.35 7.88 -29.33
N LEU A 511 10.56 7.87 -30.65
CA LEU A 511 11.19 8.96 -31.37
C LEU A 511 10.25 9.58 -32.40
N ILE A 512 10.25 10.91 -32.45
CA ILE A 512 9.39 11.71 -33.33
C ILE A 512 10.22 12.61 -34.26
N ASN A 513 9.75 12.72 -35.49
CA ASN A 513 10.15 13.70 -36.50
C ASN A 513 8.91 14.53 -36.86
N ALA A 514 8.73 15.65 -36.17
CA ALA A 514 7.45 16.36 -36.11
C ALA A 514 6.93 16.87 -37.46
N ASP A 515 7.77 17.11 -38.47
CA ASP A 515 7.35 17.58 -39.81
C ASP A 515 7.28 16.48 -40.88
N GLY A 516 7.59 15.23 -40.51
CA GLY A 516 7.50 14.05 -41.38
C GLY A 516 8.46 14.06 -42.57
N ASP A 517 9.53 14.86 -42.56
CA ASP A 517 10.44 14.90 -43.70
C ASP A 517 11.25 13.59 -43.86
N ALA A 518 11.41 13.16 -45.11
CA ALA A 518 11.93 11.82 -45.41
C ALA A 518 13.45 11.73 -45.12
N GLY A 519 13.78 11.40 -43.88
CA GLY A 519 15.15 11.28 -43.38
C GLY A 519 15.59 12.40 -42.43
N GLY A 520 14.66 13.10 -41.79
CA GLY A 520 14.92 14.06 -40.72
C GLY A 520 15.59 13.47 -39.48
N ASP A 521 15.99 14.38 -38.59
CA ASP A 521 16.54 14.04 -37.28
C ASP A 521 15.37 13.70 -36.34
N PHE A 522 15.32 12.45 -35.89
CA PHE A 522 14.33 11.97 -34.92
C PHE A 522 14.82 12.29 -33.50
N THR A 523 13.95 12.88 -32.68
CA THR A 523 14.20 13.18 -31.27
C THR A 523 13.40 12.22 -30.40
N ALA A 524 14.01 11.66 -29.35
CA ALA A 524 13.28 10.87 -28.37
C ALA A 524 12.38 11.80 -27.54
N VAL A 525 11.12 11.39 -27.32
CA VAL A 525 10.16 12.14 -26.48
C VAL A 525 9.76 11.35 -25.24
N ALA A 526 9.74 10.02 -25.32
CA ALA A 526 9.37 9.15 -24.21
C ALA A 526 10.28 7.91 -24.18
N ILE A 527 10.54 7.40 -22.98
CA ILE A 527 11.10 6.06 -22.71
C ILE A 527 10.06 5.28 -21.92
N PHE A 528 9.64 4.14 -22.45
CA PHE A 528 8.79 3.18 -21.76
C PHE A 528 9.68 2.16 -21.05
N GLU A 529 9.74 2.23 -19.72
CA GLU A 529 10.51 1.27 -18.91
C GLU A 529 9.82 -0.11 -18.96
N GLY A 530 10.61 -1.18 -19.13
CA GLY A 530 10.06 -2.52 -19.39
C GLY A 530 9.57 -2.78 -20.83
N GLY A 531 9.41 -1.74 -21.64
CA GLY A 531 9.17 -1.82 -23.08
C GLY A 531 7.71 -2.03 -23.49
N LEU A 532 7.43 -1.93 -24.79
CA LEU A 532 6.04 -1.93 -25.32
C LEU A 532 5.56 -3.27 -25.91
N ASP A 533 6.44 -4.26 -26.10
CA ASP A 533 6.23 -5.61 -26.67
C ASP A 533 5.46 -5.74 -28.02
N GLU A 534 4.91 -4.65 -28.55
CA GLU A 534 4.15 -4.56 -29.80
C GLU A 534 4.81 -3.66 -30.85
N THR A 535 4.32 -3.73 -32.09
CA THR A 535 4.76 -2.80 -33.15
C THR A 535 3.90 -1.55 -33.17
N LEU A 536 4.48 -0.41 -33.61
CA LEU A 536 3.77 0.85 -33.79
C LEU A 536 2.48 0.71 -34.64
N GLU A 537 2.48 -0.12 -35.68
CA GLU A 537 1.28 -0.39 -36.49
C GLU A 537 0.19 -1.13 -35.70
N THR A 538 0.58 -1.99 -34.75
CA THR A 538 -0.35 -2.70 -33.84
C THR A 538 -0.95 -1.74 -32.83
N LEU A 539 -0.10 -0.99 -32.10
CA LEU A 539 -0.51 -0.04 -31.07
C LEU A 539 -1.48 1.03 -31.62
N ILE A 540 -1.21 1.55 -32.82
CA ILE A 540 -2.14 2.49 -33.51
C ILE A 540 -3.46 1.80 -33.92
N THR A 541 -3.42 0.52 -34.29
CA THR A 541 -4.63 -0.24 -34.69
C THR A 541 -5.50 -0.58 -33.48
N ASN A 542 -4.89 -0.86 -32.33
CA ASN A 542 -5.55 -1.20 -31.08
C ASN A 542 -6.08 0.06 -30.35
N GLY A 543 -5.40 1.20 -30.51
CA GLY A 543 -5.76 2.48 -29.89
C GLY A 543 -4.75 2.98 -28.86
N ASN A 544 -3.76 2.15 -28.50
CA ASN A 544 -2.71 2.45 -27.53
C ASN A 544 -1.73 3.55 -28.00
N VAL A 545 -1.73 3.92 -29.29
CA VAL A 545 -1.01 5.11 -29.78
C VAL A 545 -1.95 5.91 -30.70
N ILE A 546 -2.26 7.14 -30.29
CA ILE A 546 -3.20 8.06 -30.94
C ILE A 546 -2.42 9.14 -31.70
N VAL A 547 -2.64 9.18 -33.02
CA VAL A 547 -1.89 9.96 -34.03
C VAL A 547 -2.78 10.82 -34.93
#